data_AF-A0A3C1JAK1-F1
#
_entry.id   AF-A0A3C1JAK1-F1
#
_cell.length_a   1.000
_cell.length_b   1.000
_cell.length_c   1.000
_cell.angle_alpha   90.00
_cell.angle_beta   90.00
_cell.angle_gamma   90.00
#
_symmetry.space_group_name_H-M   'P 1'
#
loop_
_entity.id
_entity.type
_entity.pdbx_description
1 polymer ?
#
loop_
_entity_poly.entity_id
_entity_poly.type
_entity_poly.pdbx_seq_one_letter_code
_entity_poly.pdbx_strand_id
1 'polypeptide(L)'
;MKDFFPLKVIFEPARTFAGMATAGWAWPISLYALSMAAAAALLAALPPHFIAGALEGAALPPGRGFFFYLTVSLAGGGILTLFSCALLAAAARFLSSGRLALRLPLAAAAAGSFGILSAAVQGSAAMRPAGLAGAAAAAAFAAWAAWRDRAIFPALLKALLALSALSLAGDLAGALAALAASERAYAGVQYFFAIVSLLWLAKAVAAVYSTGGARAMTAAVLALLGGMAALFLAFNLGLLPQDVFQVLLLL
;
A
#
# COMPACT_ATOMS: atom_id res chain seq x y z
N MET A 1 -31.79 -3.44 -9.07
CA MET A 1 -30.50 -3.95 -8.55
C MET A 1 -29.89 -2.85 -7.69
N LYS A 2 -29.86 -3.05 -6.37
CA LYS A 2 -29.33 -2.09 -5.39
C LYS A 2 -27.83 -1.95 -5.59
N ASP A 3 -27.38 -0.74 -5.92
CA ASP A 3 -26.05 -0.18 -5.68
C ASP A 3 -24.92 -1.17 -5.40
N PHE A 4 -24.33 -1.74 -6.46
CA PHE A 4 -23.12 -2.55 -6.30
C PHE A 4 -21.94 -1.62 -5.93
N PHE A 5 -21.65 -1.54 -4.63
CA PHE A 5 -20.63 -0.68 -4.01
C PHE A 5 -19.24 -0.73 -4.69
N PRO A 6 -18.72 -1.88 -5.17
CA PRO A 6 -17.42 -1.96 -5.84
C PRO A 6 -17.31 -1.14 -7.13
N LEU A 7 -18.37 -1.11 -7.95
CA LEU A 7 -18.38 -0.32 -9.20
C LEU A 7 -18.40 1.17 -8.88
N LYS A 8 -19.06 1.58 -7.79
CA LYS A 8 -19.05 2.98 -7.35
C LYS A 8 -17.67 3.44 -6.89
N VAL A 9 -16.82 2.56 -6.36
CA VAL A 9 -15.41 2.92 -6.08
C VAL A 9 -14.71 3.34 -7.37
N ILE A 10 -14.97 2.64 -8.48
CA ILE A 10 -14.34 2.92 -9.77
C ILE A 10 -14.91 4.20 -10.40
N PHE A 11 -16.23 4.34 -10.47
CA PHE A 11 -16.89 5.41 -11.23
C PHE A 11 -17.26 6.65 -10.40
N GLU A 12 -17.50 6.52 -9.09
CA GLU A 12 -17.92 7.59 -8.18
C GLU A 12 -17.12 7.59 -6.85
N PRO A 13 -15.77 7.68 -6.91
CA PRO A 13 -14.91 7.51 -5.72
C PRO A 13 -15.21 8.48 -4.60
N ALA A 14 -15.37 9.78 -4.90
CA ALA A 14 -15.55 10.81 -3.87
C ALA A 14 -16.84 10.59 -3.05
N ARG A 15 -17.93 10.21 -3.71
CA ARG A 15 -19.21 9.89 -3.05
C ARG A 15 -19.12 8.59 -2.27
N THR A 16 -18.49 7.58 -2.84
CA THR A 16 -18.32 6.26 -2.19
C THR A 16 -17.48 6.37 -0.93
N PHE A 17 -16.38 7.15 -0.96
CA PHE A 17 -15.51 7.35 0.19
C PHE A 17 -16.14 8.23 1.28
N ALA A 18 -16.96 9.22 0.92
CA ALA A 18 -17.70 10.02 1.89
C ALA A 18 -18.70 9.18 2.72
N GLY A 19 -19.28 8.14 2.12
CA GLY A 19 -20.18 7.18 2.79
C GLY A 19 -19.48 6.02 3.50
N MET A 20 -18.14 5.95 3.46
CA MET A 20 -17.39 4.76 3.90
C MET A 20 -17.46 4.51 5.41
N ALA A 21 -17.65 5.58 6.20
CA ALA A 21 -17.78 5.49 7.65
C ALA A 21 -18.94 4.57 8.07
N THR A 22 -20.08 4.66 7.37
CA THR A 22 -21.32 3.92 7.67
C THR A 22 -21.43 2.59 6.93
N ALA A 23 -20.56 2.32 5.96
CA ALA A 23 -20.55 1.06 5.21
C ALA A 23 -20.11 -0.13 6.08
N GLY A 24 -20.69 -1.32 5.83
CA GLY A 24 -20.26 -2.55 6.49
C GLY A 24 -18.83 -2.99 6.09
N TRP A 25 -18.17 -3.76 6.96
CA TRP A 25 -16.81 -4.26 6.74
C TRP A 25 -16.70 -5.44 5.78
N ALA A 26 -17.80 -6.14 5.50
CA ALA A 26 -17.77 -7.35 4.71
C ALA A 26 -17.19 -7.10 3.32
N TRP A 27 -17.70 -6.10 2.59
CA TRP A 27 -17.32 -5.91 1.20
C TRP A 27 -15.89 -5.39 0.99
N PRO A 28 -15.31 -4.45 1.78
CA PRO A 28 -13.92 -4.05 1.58
C PRO A 28 -12.96 -5.18 1.95
N ILE A 29 -13.25 -5.95 3.00
CA ILE A 29 -12.46 -7.12 3.39
C ILE A 29 -12.53 -8.20 2.31
N SER A 30 -13.71 -8.48 1.77
CA SER A 30 -13.88 -9.45 0.67
C SER A 30 -13.15 -9.01 -0.59
N LEU A 31 -13.19 -7.73 -0.96
CA LEU A 31 -12.43 -7.21 -2.10
C LEU A 31 -10.93 -7.32 -1.89
N TYR A 32 -10.45 -6.98 -0.70
CA TYR A 32 -9.05 -7.14 -0.33
C TYR A 32 -8.61 -8.61 -0.41
N ALA A 33 -9.37 -9.52 0.19
CA ALA A 33 -9.05 -10.95 0.14
C ALA A 33 -9.06 -11.48 -1.30
N LEU A 34 -10.02 -11.04 -2.11
CA LEU A 34 -10.13 -11.42 -3.52
C LEU A 34 -8.97 -10.87 -4.36
N SER A 35 -8.56 -9.61 -4.14
CA SER A 35 -7.41 -9.05 -4.84
C SER A 35 -6.12 -9.76 -4.46
N MET A 36 -5.91 -10.06 -3.17
CA MET A 36 -4.73 -10.81 -2.74
C MET A 36 -4.72 -12.24 -3.32
N ALA A 37 -5.89 -12.87 -3.47
CA ALA A 37 -6.01 -14.15 -4.13
C ALA A 37 -5.74 -14.07 -5.64
N ALA A 38 -6.22 -13.03 -6.31
CA ALA A 38 -5.97 -12.79 -7.74
C ALA A 38 -4.48 -12.54 -8.00
N ALA A 39 -3.84 -11.66 -7.21
CA ALA A 39 -2.41 -11.42 -7.27
C ALA A 39 -1.62 -12.70 -7.00
N ALA A 40 -1.95 -13.47 -5.96
CA ALA A 40 -1.30 -14.75 -5.68
C ALA A 40 -1.45 -15.77 -6.82
N ALA A 41 -2.61 -15.80 -7.48
CA ALA A 41 -2.84 -16.66 -8.65
C ALA A 41 -1.99 -16.22 -9.85
N LEU A 42 -1.89 -14.91 -10.10
CA LEU A 42 -1.03 -14.36 -11.15
C LEU A 42 0.44 -14.67 -10.89
N LEU A 43 0.94 -14.41 -9.68
CA LEU A 43 2.33 -14.70 -9.32
C LEU A 43 2.65 -16.20 -9.43
N ALA A 44 1.68 -17.08 -9.11
CA ALA A 44 1.85 -18.52 -9.26
C ALA A 44 1.81 -19.02 -10.72
N ALA A 45 1.07 -18.32 -11.58
CA ALA A 45 0.84 -18.74 -12.97
C ALA A 45 1.86 -18.13 -13.94
N LEU A 46 2.39 -16.94 -13.64
CA LEU A 46 3.31 -16.22 -14.52
C LEU A 46 4.73 -16.81 -14.44
N PRO A 47 5.41 -16.97 -15.58
CA PRO A 47 6.82 -17.35 -15.58
C PRO A 47 7.69 -16.29 -14.88
N PRO A 48 8.69 -16.68 -14.04
CA PRO A 48 9.54 -15.71 -13.35
C PRO A 48 10.27 -14.74 -14.27
N HIS A 49 10.66 -15.19 -15.48
CA HIS A 49 11.33 -14.33 -16.46
C HIS A 49 10.41 -13.26 -17.04
N PHE A 50 9.11 -13.56 -17.18
CA PHE A 50 8.13 -12.59 -17.67
C PHE A 50 7.96 -11.45 -16.67
N ILE A 51 7.91 -11.77 -15.37
CA ILE A 51 7.82 -10.76 -14.29
C ILE A 51 9.11 -9.94 -14.23
N ALA A 52 10.27 -10.57 -14.35
CA ALA A 52 11.55 -9.86 -14.38
C ALA A 52 11.63 -8.90 -15.59
N GLY A 53 11.14 -9.31 -16.77
CA GLY A 53 11.11 -8.46 -17.96
C GLY A 53 10.10 -7.31 -17.84
N ALA A 54 8.92 -7.57 -17.27
CA ALA A 54 7.86 -6.58 -17.14
C ALA A 54 8.07 -5.57 -16.00
N LEU A 55 8.71 -5.97 -14.89
CA LEU A 55 8.87 -5.17 -13.68
C LEU A 55 10.34 -4.91 -13.34
N GLU A 56 11.14 -4.59 -14.36
CA GLU A 56 12.53 -4.07 -14.23
C GLU A 56 13.45 -4.94 -13.34
N GLY A 57 13.38 -6.26 -13.50
CA GLY A 57 14.22 -7.21 -12.79
C GLY A 57 13.64 -7.72 -11.46
N ALA A 58 12.36 -7.47 -11.19
CA ALA A 58 11.70 -8.06 -10.03
C ALA A 58 11.79 -9.60 -10.08
N ALA A 59 12.23 -10.19 -8.98
CA ALA A 59 12.45 -11.64 -8.88
C ALA A 59 11.35 -12.28 -8.04
N LEU A 60 10.73 -13.33 -8.58
CA LEU A 60 9.90 -14.23 -7.79
C LEU A 60 10.77 -15.25 -7.07
N PRO A 61 10.44 -15.60 -5.81
CA PRO A 61 11.12 -16.66 -5.10
C PRO A 61 10.95 -18.01 -5.83
N PRO A 62 12.03 -18.76 -6.09
CA PRO A 62 11.96 -20.02 -6.83
C PRO A 62 11.23 -21.10 -6.02
N GLY A 63 10.48 -21.97 -6.72
CA GLY A 63 9.87 -23.17 -6.12
C GLY A 63 8.71 -22.88 -5.15
N ARG A 64 8.18 -21.66 -5.12
CA ARG A 64 6.99 -21.30 -4.34
C ARG A 64 5.72 -21.46 -5.19
N GLY A 65 4.60 -21.75 -4.53
CA GLY A 65 3.30 -21.94 -5.17
C GLY A 65 2.23 -21.00 -4.63
N PHE A 66 1.04 -21.10 -5.20
CA PHE A 66 -0.12 -20.25 -4.88
C PHE A 66 -0.35 -20.03 -3.37
N PHE A 67 -0.37 -21.09 -2.56
CA PHE A 67 -0.66 -20.96 -1.12
C PHE A 67 0.39 -20.15 -0.35
N PHE A 68 1.65 -20.22 -0.77
CA PHE A 68 2.71 -19.39 -0.20
C PHE A 68 2.44 -17.92 -0.52
N TYR A 69 2.23 -17.60 -1.80
CA TYR A 69 1.93 -16.24 -2.24
C TYR A 69 0.65 -15.70 -1.61
N LEU A 70 -0.41 -16.49 -1.50
CA LEU A 70 -1.66 -16.11 -0.88
C LEU A 70 -1.47 -15.74 0.60
N THR A 71 -0.74 -16.58 1.35
CA THR A 71 -0.53 -16.36 2.79
C THR A 71 0.32 -15.11 3.03
N VAL A 72 1.39 -14.95 2.25
CA VAL A 72 2.25 -13.74 2.32
C VAL A 72 1.47 -12.49 1.94
N SER A 73 0.66 -12.55 0.89
CA SER A 73 -0.11 -11.41 0.40
C SER A 73 -1.20 -10.99 1.38
N LEU A 74 -1.95 -11.93 1.93
CA LEU A 74 -2.98 -11.65 2.93
C LEU A 74 -2.39 -11.12 4.24
N ALA A 75 -1.39 -11.81 4.80
CA ALA A 75 -0.86 -11.45 6.11
C ALA A 75 0.06 -10.23 6.03
N GLY A 76 1.07 -10.29 5.16
CA GLY A 76 2.05 -9.21 5.01
C GLY A 76 1.45 -7.98 4.33
N GLY A 77 0.63 -8.16 3.29
CA GLY A 77 -0.12 -7.05 2.69
C GLY A 77 -1.11 -6.41 3.66
N GLY A 78 -1.71 -7.20 4.56
CA GLY A 78 -2.62 -6.69 5.59
C GLY A 78 -1.91 -5.83 6.63
N ILE A 79 -0.75 -6.30 7.12
CA ILE A 79 0.11 -5.54 8.04
C ILE A 79 0.58 -4.23 7.37
N LEU A 80 1.04 -4.32 6.13
CA LEU A 80 1.49 -3.16 5.37
C LEU A 80 0.35 -2.15 5.15
N THR A 81 -0.85 -2.64 4.81
CA THR A 81 -2.06 -1.81 4.65
C THR A 81 -2.42 -1.07 5.94
N LEU A 82 -2.38 -1.75 7.09
CA LEU A 82 -2.62 -1.13 8.39
C LEU A 82 -1.58 -0.06 8.73
N PHE A 83 -0.30 -0.37 8.48
CA PHE A 83 0.80 0.56 8.72
C PHE A 83 0.70 1.80 7.81
N SER A 84 0.47 1.60 6.51
CA SER A 84 0.24 2.68 5.56
C SER A 84 -0.99 3.51 5.92
N CYS A 85 -2.08 2.89 6.39
CA CYS A 85 -3.26 3.59 6.88
C CYS A 85 -2.94 4.50 8.08
N ALA A 86 -2.12 4.02 9.02
CA ALA A 86 -1.71 4.78 10.19
C ALA A 86 -0.81 5.97 9.83
N LEU A 87 0.17 5.75 8.94
CA LEU A 87 0.99 6.82 8.38
C LEU A 87 0.13 7.84 7.63
N LEU A 88 -0.84 7.37 6.86
CA LEU A 88 -1.75 8.22 6.11
C LEU A 88 -2.60 9.09 7.02
N ALA A 89 -3.15 8.51 8.09
CA ALA A 89 -3.90 9.25 9.10
C ALA A 89 -3.04 10.35 9.74
N ALA A 90 -1.82 10.00 10.16
CA ALA A 90 -0.88 10.95 10.76
C ALA A 90 -0.48 12.07 9.79
N ALA A 91 -0.13 11.72 8.56
CA ALA A 91 0.27 12.67 7.52
C ALA A 91 -0.88 13.58 7.12
N ALA A 92 -2.08 13.04 6.87
CA ALA A 92 -3.26 13.81 6.52
C ALA A 92 -3.61 14.82 7.62
N ARG A 93 -3.55 14.41 8.88
CA ARG A 93 -3.81 15.28 10.03
C ARG A 93 -2.73 16.34 10.22
N PHE A 94 -1.45 15.99 10.06
CA PHE A 94 -0.37 16.96 10.14
C PHE A 94 -0.43 17.98 8.99
N LEU A 95 -0.78 17.52 7.79
CA LEU A 95 -0.88 18.35 6.60
C LEU A 95 -2.22 19.08 6.48
N SER A 96 -3.22 18.86 7.36
CA SER A 96 -4.53 19.53 7.25
C SER A 96 -4.50 21.01 7.68
N SER A 97 -3.53 21.41 8.50
CA SER A 97 -3.41 22.77 9.04
C SER A 97 -2.09 23.45 8.67
N GLY A 98 -2.01 24.77 8.85
CA GLY A 98 -0.80 25.55 8.62
C GLY A 98 -0.35 25.66 7.15
N ARG A 99 0.84 26.24 6.95
CA ARG A 99 1.44 26.44 5.61
C ARG A 99 2.05 25.13 5.12
N LEU A 100 1.58 24.66 3.96
CA LEU A 100 2.04 23.40 3.35
C LEU A 100 3.55 23.41 3.10
N ALA A 101 4.09 24.53 2.63
CA ALA A 101 5.52 24.67 2.31
C ALA A 101 6.47 24.37 3.49
N LEU A 102 6.03 24.61 4.74
CA LEU A 102 6.85 24.32 5.93
C LEU A 102 6.62 22.90 6.46
N ARG A 103 5.41 22.38 6.31
CA ARG A 103 5.05 21.06 6.84
C ARG A 103 5.40 19.91 5.92
N LEU A 104 5.39 20.15 4.61
CA LEU A 104 5.76 19.15 3.63
C LEU A 104 7.20 18.64 3.86
N PRO A 105 8.24 19.49 4.00
CA PRO A 105 9.59 19.01 4.30
C PRO A 105 9.68 18.22 5.61
N LEU A 106 8.95 18.63 6.64
CA LEU A 106 8.93 17.94 7.93
C LEU A 106 8.28 16.56 7.84
N ALA A 107 7.16 16.45 7.14
CA ALA A 107 6.47 15.18 6.91
C ALA A 107 7.32 14.25 6.02
N ALA A 108 7.97 14.81 4.99
CA ALA A 108 8.91 14.09 4.13
C ALA A 108 10.15 13.62 4.90
N ALA A 109 10.71 14.44 5.79
CA ALA A 109 11.84 14.06 6.63
C ALA A 109 11.47 12.93 7.60
N ALA A 110 10.27 12.98 8.20
CA ALA A 110 9.77 11.91 9.06
C ALA A 110 9.61 10.60 8.28
N ALA A 111 8.97 10.62 7.11
CA ALA A 111 8.86 9.43 6.27
C ALA A 111 10.23 8.91 5.77
N GLY A 112 11.12 9.84 5.40
CA GLY A 112 12.47 9.53 4.90
C GLY A 112 13.41 8.97 5.97
N SER A 113 13.15 9.24 7.25
CA SER A 113 13.95 8.69 8.36
C SER A 113 13.96 7.17 8.38
N PHE A 114 12.87 6.51 7.98
CA PHE A 114 12.81 5.06 7.84
C PHE A 114 13.76 4.56 6.75
N GLY A 115 13.86 5.29 5.63
CA GLY A 115 14.79 4.97 4.54
C GLY A 115 16.25 5.17 4.95
N ILE A 116 16.56 6.25 5.69
CA ILE A 116 17.91 6.51 6.21
C ILE A 116 18.33 5.42 7.20
N LEU A 117 17.45 5.06 8.14
CA LEU A 117 17.73 3.99 9.11
C LEU A 117 17.90 2.63 8.41
N SER A 118 17.12 2.39 7.36
CA SER A 118 17.24 1.18 6.53
C SER A 118 18.61 1.10 5.85
N ALA A 119 19.06 2.19 5.23
CA ALA A 119 20.38 2.27 4.60
C ALA A 119 21.53 2.17 5.63
N ALA A 120 21.37 2.80 6.80
CA ALA A 120 22.36 2.77 7.88
C ALA A 120 22.57 1.35 8.45
N VAL A 121 21.52 0.54 8.54
CA VAL A 121 21.60 -0.86 8.99
C VAL A 121 22.41 -1.74 8.01
N GLN A 122 22.36 -1.46 6.70
CA GLN A 122 23.19 -2.17 5.72
C GLN A 122 24.68 -1.81 5.80
N GLY A 123 25.01 -0.58 6.23
CA GLY A 123 26.40 -0.09 6.27
C GLY A 123 27.24 -0.63 7.43
N SER A 124 26.64 -1.10 8.53
CA SER A 124 27.37 -1.63 9.68
C SER A 124 26.50 -2.45 10.63
N ALA A 125 26.99 -3.60 11.07
CA ALA A 125 26.34 -4.43 12.11
C ALA A 125 26.14 -3.67 13.44
N ALA A 126 26.96 -2.65 13.73
CA ALA A 126 26.84 -1.80 14.92
C ALA A 126 25.60 -0.91 14.92
N MET A 127 24.97 -0.67 13.76
CA MET A 127 23.77 0.16 13.63
C MET A 127 22.45 -0.63 13.72
N ARG A 128 22.51 -1.97 13.88
CA ARG A 128 21.33 -2.82 14.11
C ARG A 128 20.44 -2.36 15.28
N PRO A 129 20.98 -1.96 16.45
CA PRO A 129 20.15 -1.45 17.55
C PRO A 129 19.40 -0.17 17.19
N ALA A 130 20.04 0.73 16.43
CA ALA A 130 19.41 1.97 15.96
C ALA A 130 18.28 1.69 14.95
N GLY A 131 18.46 0.70 14.07
CA GLY A 131 17.40 0.25 13.17
C GLY A 131 16.23 -0.40 13.90
N LEU A 132 16.49 -1.26 14.90
CA LEU A 132 15.44 -1.84 15.75
C LEU A 132 14.67 -0.77 16.53
N ALA A 133 15.38 0.22 17.09
CA ALA A 133 14.75 1.37 17.75
C ALA A 133 13.89 2.18 16.76
N GLY A 134 14.36 2.34 15.52
CA GLY A 134 13.61 2.94 14.43
C GLY A 134 12.32 2.20 14.07
N ALA A 135 12.39 0.88 13.92
CA ALA A 135 11.23 0.04 13.64
C ALA A 135 10.23 0.05 14.80
N ALA A 136 10.71 -0.01 16.05
CA ALA A 136 9.86 0.10 17.23
C ALA A 136 9.18 1.48 17.32
N ALA A 137 9.91 2.56 17.05
CA ALA A 137 9.35 3.91 16.98
C ALA A 137 8.31 4.04 15.86
N ALA A 138 8.55 3.42 14.70
CA ALA A 138 7.59 3.36 13.59
C ALA A 138 6.27 2.69 14.03
N ALA A 139 6.38 1.52 14.65
CA ALA A 139 5.23 0.76 15.12
C ALA A 139 4.47 1.51 16.22
N ALA A 140 5.18 2.09 17.18
CA ALA A 140 4.58 2.90 18.24
C ALA A 140 3.88 4.15 17.68
N PHE A 141 4.49 4.81 16.70
CA PHE A 141 3.90 5.96 16.02
C PHE A 141 2.63 5.58 15.24
N ALA A 142 2.67 4.46 14.51
CA ALA A 142 1.50 3.95 13.79
C ALA A 142 0.36 3.61 14.77
N ALA A 143 0.66 2.92 15.86
CA ALA A 143 -0.32 2.59 16.90
C ALA A 143 -0.91 3.86 17.55
N TRP A 144 -0.06 4.85 17.85
CA TRP A 144 -0.50 6.14 18.38
C TRP A 144 -1.40 6.90 17.40
N ALA A 145 -1.05 6.93 16.12
CA ALA A 145 -1.83 7.59 15.08
C ALA A 145 -3.22 6.96 14.93
N ALA A 146 -3.28 5.62 14.89
CA ALA A 146 -4.53 4.87 14.84
C ALA A 146 -5.40 5.12 16.09
N TRP A 147 -4.79 5.16 17.28
CA TRP A 147 -5.50 5.44 18.52
C TRP A 147 -6.04 6.88 18.59
N ARG A 148 -5.22 7.86 18.18
CA ARG A 148 -5.58 9.28 18.19
C ARG A 148 -6.73 9.59 17.23
N ASP A 149 -6.75 8.95 16.06
CA ASP A 149 -7.78 9.12 15.04
C ASP A 149 -8.80 7.97 15.02
N ARG A 150 -9.06 7.32 16.17
CA ARG A 150 -9.95 6.15 16.28
C ARG A 150 -11.35 6.29 15.66
N ALA A 151 -11.86 7.52 15.54
CA ALA A 151 -13.16 7.79 14.91
C ALA A 151 -13.10 7.78 13.37
N ILE A 152 -11.95 8.13 12.80
CA ILE A 152 -11.74 8.35 11.36
C ILE A 152 -10.99 7.17 10.74
N PHE A 153 -10.09 6.54 11.51
CA PHE A 153 -9.25 5.42 11.08
C PHE A 153 -10.05 4.26 10.45
N PRO A 154 -11.21 3.83 11.00
CA PRO A 154 -12.04 2.80 10.37
C PRO A 154 -12.52 3.18 8.96
N ALA A 155 -12.91 4.44 8.73
CA ALA A 155 -13.38 4.91 7.43
C ALA A 155 -12.23 4.95 6.42
N LEU A 156 -11.05 5.40 6.85
CA LEU A 156 -9.84 5.42 6.02
C LEU A 156 -9.36 4.01 5.67
N LEU A 157 -9.37 3.09 6.64
CA LEU A 157 -8.97 1.71 6.42
C LEU A 157 -9.92 1.00 5.44
N LYS A 158 -11.23 1.17 5.60
CA LYS A 158 -12.22 0.67 4.63
C LYS A 158 -11.98 1.25 3.23
N ALA A 159 -11.61 2.53 3.14
CA ALA A 159 -11.32 3.15 1.85
C ALA A 159 -10.05 2.56 1.21
N LEU A 160 -8.99 2.32 1.99
CA LEU A 160 -7.79 1.62 1.54
C LEU A 160 -8.09 0.20 1.05
N LEU A 161 -8.85 -0.59 1.82
CA LEU A 161 -9.28 -1.93 1.43
C LEU A 161 -10.19 -1.90 0.19
N ALA A 162 -11.00 -0.85 0.03
CA ALA A 162 -11.85 -0.69 -1.16
C ALA A 162 -11.03 -0.39 -2.43
N LEU A 163 -9.82 0.16 -2.31
CA LEU A 163 -8.92 0.34 -3.46
C LEU A 163 -8.47 -1.01 -4.06
N SER A 164 -8.59 -2.11 -3.32
CA SER A 164 -8.41 -3.46 -3.87
C SER A 164 -9.31 -3.77 -5.06
N ALA A 165 -10.41 -3.04 -5.26
CA ALA A 165 -11.18 -3.12 -6.50
C ALA A 165 -10.37 -2.71 -7.74
N LEU A 166 -9.51 -1.70 -7.60
CA LEU A 166 -8.61 -1.24 -8.67
C LEU A 166 -7.46 -2.21 -8.87
N SER A 167 -6.88 -2.74 -7.78
CA SER A 167 -5.86 -3.80 -7.87
C SER A 167 -6.42 -5.03 -8.59
N LEU A 168 -7.62 -5.48 -8.23
CA LEU A 168 -8.28 -6.60 -8.89
C LEU A 168 -8.56 -6.34 -10.38
N ALA A 169 -8.98 -5.12 -10.73
CA ALA A 169 -9.16 -4.74 -12.13
C ALA A 169 -7.83 -4.71 -12.89
N GLY A 170 -6.76 -4.24 -12.24
CA GLY A 170 -5.39 -4.26 -12.75
C GLY A 170 -4.85 -5.67 -12.94
N ASP A 171 -5.08 -6.57 -11.98
CA ASP A 171 -4.73 -7.98 -12.06
C ASP A 171 -5.44 -8.67 -13.23
N LEU A 172 -6.75 -8.43 -13.40
CA LEU A 172 -7.49 -8.99 -14.53
C LEU A 172 -6.99 -8.46 -15.88
N ALA A 173 -6.72 -7.16 -15.99
CA ALA A 173 -6.15 -6.57 -17.20
C ALA A 173 -4.71 -7.06 -17.45
N GLY A 174 -3.93 -7.25 -16.38
CA GLY A 174 -2.58 -7.82 -16.42
C GLY A 174 -2.61 -9.28 -16.86
N ALA A 175 -3.57 -10.06 -16.40
CA ALA A 175 -3.79 -11.43 -16.86
C ALA A 175 -4.02 -11.48 -18.37
N LEU A 176 -4.84 -10.57 -18.91
CA LEU A 176 -5.08 -10.48 -20.36
C LEU A 176 -3.80 -10.09 -21.12
N ALA A 177 -3.01 -9.15 -20.59
CA ALA A 177 -1.72 -8.78 -21.18
C ALA A 177 -0.70 -9.93 -21.16
N ALA A 178 -0.71 -10.73 -20.08
CA ALA A 178 0.11 -11.92 -19.96
C ALA A 178 -0.32 -13.05 -20.91
N LEU A 179 -1.63 -13.22 -21.13
CA LEU A 179 -2.15 -14.15 -22.14
C LEU A 179 -1.73 -13.73 -23.56
N ALA A 180 -1.56 -12.43 -23.80
CA ALA A 180 -0.98 -11.90 -25.02
C ALA A 180 0.56 -11.94 -25.07
N ALA A 181 1.20 -12.53 -24.04
CA ALA A 181 2.65 -12.61 -23.86
C ALA A 181 3.39 -11.26 -23.99
N SER A 182 2.72 -10.16 -23.61
CA SER A 182 3.27 -8.81 -23.74
C SER A 182 3.69 -8.24 -22.39
N GLU A 183 4.99 -8.32 -22.10
CA GLU A 183 5.61 -7.74 -20.89
C GLU A 183 5.36 -6.23 -20.79
N ARG A 184 5.45 -5.51 -21.91
CA ARG A 184 5.21 -4.06 -21.97
C ARG A 184 3.75 -3.72 -21.67
N ALA A 185 2.80 -4.48 -22.21
CA ALA A 185 1.39 -4.25 -21.92
C ALA A 185 1.08 -4.55 -20.45
N TYR A 186 1.66 -5.61 -19.90
CA TYR A 186 1.55 -5.95 -18.48
C TYR A 186 2.07 -4.82 -17.59
N ALA A 187 3.29 -4.35 -17.85
CA ALA A 187 3.90 -3.23 -17.13
C ALA A 187 3.04 -1.96 -17.23
N GLY A 188 2.59 -1.62 -18.44
CA GLY A 188 1.74 -0.46 -18.68
C GLY A 188 0.43 -0.50 -17.91
N VAL A 189 -0.21 -1.67 -17.84
CA VAL A 189 -1.41 -1.89 -17.03
C VAL A 189 -1.11 -1.68 -15.54
N GLN A 190 -0.05 -2.30 -15.02
CA GLN A 190 0.31 -2.18 -13.61
C GLN A 190 0.59 -0.72 -13.21
N TYR A 191 1.38 0.01 -14.01
CA TYR A 191 1.64 1.43 -13.75
C TYR A 191 0.38 2.30 -13.86
N PHE A 192 -0.48 2.04 -14.85
CA PHE A 192 -1.74 2.76 -14.99
C PHE A 192 -2.62 2.59 -13.75
N PHE A 193 -2.84 1.36 -13.30
CA PHE A 193 -3.68 1.10 -12.12
C PHE A 193 -3.02 1.56 -10.82
N ALA A 194 -1.69 1.58 -10.72
CA ALA A 194 -0.98 2.20 -9.60
C ALA A 194 -1.24 3.72 -9.52
N ILE A 195 -1.17 4.44 -10.64
CA ILE A 195 -1.46 5.89 -10.70
C ILE A 195 -2.92 6.17 -10.36
N VAL A 196 -3.85 5.39 -10.92
CA VAL A 196 -5.29 5.53 -10.63
C VAL A 196 -5.57 5.25 -9.15
N SER A 197 -4.95 4.22 -8.57
CA SER A 197 -5.08 3.89 -7.15
C SER A 197 -4.56 5.02 -6.26
N LEU A 198 -3.43 5.64 -6.60
CA LEU A 198 -2.90 6.79 -5.89
C LEU A 198 -3.87 7.99 -5.92
N LEU A 199 -4.43 8.28 -7.10
CA LEU A 199 -5.42 9.35 -7.26
C LEU A 199 -6.69 9.07 -6.44
N TRP A 200 -7.14 7.82 -6.39
CA TRP A 200 -8.33 7.44 -5.65
C TRP A 200 -8.08 7.44 -4.14
N LEU A 201 -6.88 7.04 -3.70
CA LEU A 201 -6.44 7.18 -2.32
C LEU A 201 -6.44 8.65 -1.88
N ALA A 202 -5.92 9.55 -2.72
CA ALA A 202 -5.96 10.99 -2.45
C ALA A 202 -7.42 11.50 -2.33
N LYS A 203 -8.33 11.05 -3.21
CA LYS A 203 -9.76 11.38 -3.10
C LYS A 203 -10.39 10.83 -1.81
N ALA A 204 -10.04 9.62 -1.41
CA ALA A 204 -10.51 9.03 -0.15
C ALA A 204 -10.07 9.88 1.06
N VAL A 205 -8.78 10.24 1.11
CA VAL A 205 -8.23 11.08 2.17
C VAL A 205 -8.89 12.45 2.20
N ALA A 206 -9.07 13.08 1.03
CA ALA A 206 -9.75 14.37 0.92
C ALA A 206 -11.18 14.31 1.47
N ALA A 207 -11.93 13.25 1.14
CA ALA A 207 -13.30 13.05 1.62
C ALA A 207 -13.34 12.79 3.14
N VAL A 208 -12.45 11.93 3.64
CA VAL A 208 -12.44 11.51 5.06
C VAL A 208 -11.94 12.62 5.99
N TYR A 209 -10.92 13.38 5.59
CA TYR A 209 -10.34 14.47 6.40
C TYR A 209 -10.88 15.87 6.03
N SER A 210 -11.77 15.98 5.03
CA SER A 210 -12.28 17.26 4.52
C SER A 210 -11.15 18.24 4.16
N THR A 211 -10.14 17.75 3.44
CA THR A 211 -8.94 18.53 3.06
C THR A 211 -8.86 18.76 1.55
N GLY A 212 -8.12 19.79 1.14
CA GLY A 212 -7.86 20.06 -0.27
C GLY A 212 -7.05 18.96 -0.95
N GLY A 213 -7.31 18.72 -2.24
CA GLY A 213 -6.73 17.61 -2.99
C GLY A 213 -5.20 17.55 -2.98
N ALA A 214 -4.51 18.68 -3.00
CA ALA A 214 -3.05 18.72 -2.91
C ALA A 214 -2.53 18.16 -1.57
N ARG A 215 -3.15 18.53 -0.44
CA ARG A 215 -2.79 18.03 0.90
C ARG A 215 -3.05 16.53 1.02
N ALA A 216 -4.18 16.09 0.49
CA ALA A 216 -4.56 14.68 0.49
C ALA A 216 -3.63 13.82 -0.37
N MET A 217 -3.26 14.30 -1.56
CA MET A 217 -2.29 13.65 -2.44
C MET A 217 -0.91 13.56 -1.78
N THR A 218 -0.44 14.66 -1.17
CA THR A 218 0.83 14.63 -0.42
C THR A 218 0.80 13.59 0.70
N ALA A 219 -0.28 13.54 1.48
CA ALA A 219 -0.42 12.56 2.55
C ALA A 219 -0.39 11.12 2.00
N ALA A 220 -1.10 10.86 0.90
CA ALA A 220 -1.11 9.56 0.23
C ALA A 220 0.30 9.13 -0.22
N VAL A 221 1.02 10.00 -0.95
CA VAL A 221 2.38 9.73 -1.41
C VAL A 221 3.32 9.46 -0.24
N LEU A 222 3.31 10.31 0.78
CA LEU A 222 4.20 10.15 1.94
C LEU A 222 3.91 8.87 2.73
N ALA A 223 2.65 8.48 2.86
CA ALA A 223 2.27 7.27 3.56
C ALA A 223 2.71 6.00 2.81
N LEU A 224 2.59 5.99 1.47
CA LEU A 224 3.06 4.89 0.64
C LEU A 224 4.59 4.78 0.65
N LEU A 225 5.29 5.91 0.49
CA LEU A 225 6.76 5.95 0.59
C LEU A 225 7.25 5.52 1.98
N GLY A 226 6.60 5.99 3.05
CA GLY A 226 6.92 5.57 4.42
C GLY A 226 6.63 4.09 4.66
N GLY A 227 5.55 3.55 4.09
CA GLY A 227 5.24 2.12 4.12
C GLY A 227 6.31 1.27 3.44
N MET A 228 6.73 1.67 2.23
CA MET A 228 7.84 1.03 1.52
C MET A 228 9.14 1.12 2.29
N ALA A 229 9.50 2.30 2.82
CA ALA A 229 10.70 2.47 3.62
C ALA A 229 10.69 1.57 4.87
N ALA A 230 9.54 1.39 5.52
CA ALA A 230 9.39 0.46 6.64
C ALA A 230 9.53 -1.01 6.22
N LEU A 231 9.01 -1.39 5.05
CA LEU A 231 9.20 -2.73 4.47
C LEU A 231 10.68 -3.02 4.24
N PHE A 232 11.41 -2.09 3.61
CA PHE A 232 12.87 -2.19 3.41
C PHE A 232 13.63 -2.24 4.74
N LEU A 233 13.23 -1.43 5.74
CA LEU A 233 13.84 -1.46 7.07
C LEU A 233 13.66 -2.83 7.74
N ALA A 234 12.46 -3.40 7.66
CA ALA A 234 12.17 -4.72 8.23
C ALA A 234 12.97 -5.83 7.53
N PHE A 235 13.12 -5.78 6.20
CA PHE A 235 13.99 -6.69 5.47
C PHE A 235 15.47 -6.56 5.89
N ASN A 236 15.99 -5.32 5.95
CA ASN A 236 17.39 -5.07 6.30
C ASN A 236 17.74 -5.44 7.75
N LEU A 237 16.76 -5.42 8.66
CA LEU A 237 16.91 -5.89 10.03
C LEU A 237 16.87 -7.42 10.15
N GLY A 238 16.58 -8.15 9.07
CA GLY A 238 16.39 -9.59 9.08
C GLY A 238 15.07 -10.03 9.71
N LEU A 239 14.10 -9.11 9.84
CA LEU A 239 12.76 -9.41 10.36
C LEU A 239 11.85 -10.01 9.28
N LEU A 240 12.20 -9.81 8.00
CA LEU A 240 11.50 -10.39 6.86
C LEU A 240 12.46 -11.28 6.05
N PRO A 241 12.10 -12.54 5.79
CA PRO A 241 12.81 -13.37 4.81
C PRO A 241 12.76 -12.73 3.42
N GLN A 242 13.81 -12.94 2.62
CA GLN A 242 13.91 -12.42 1.25
C GLN A 242 12.70 -12.80 0.40
N ASP A 243 12.24 -14.05 0.50
CA ASP A 243 11.09 -14.54 -0.26
C ASP A 243 9.80 -13.75 0.05
N VAL A 244 9.61 -13.38 1.31
CA VAL A 244 8.44 -12.62 1.77
C VAL A 244 8.56 -11.18 1.31
N PHE A 245 9.74 -10.58 1.43
CA PHE A 245 10.01 -9.23 0.96
C PHE A 245 9.76 -9.05 -0.54
N GLN A 246 10.26 -9.99 -1.36
CA GLN A 246 10.08 -9.96 -2.82
C GLN A 246 8.60 -10.03 -3.22
N VAL A 247 7.82 -10.88 -2.55
CA VAL A 247 6.37 -10.96 -2.81
C VAL A 247 5.66 -9.68 -2.38
N LEU A 248 6.02 -9.09 -1.24
CA LEU A 248 5.40 -7.85 -0.76
C LEU A 248 5.71 -6.62 -1.62
N LEU A 249 6.82 -6.63 -2.36
CA LEU A 249 7.12 -5.58 -3.35
C LEU A 249 6.27 -5.67 -4.62
N LEU A 250 5.71 -6.85 -4.90
CA LEU A 250 4.95 -7.14 -6.11
C LEU A 250 3.43 -6.94 -5.95
N LEU A 251 2.97 -6.55 -4.74
CA LEU A 251 1.58 -6.32 -4.38
C LEU A 251 1.24 -4.82 -4.37
#